data_AF-A0A5C6UXY3-F1
#
_entry.id   AF-A0A5C6UXY3-F1
#
_cell.length_a   1.000
_cell.length_b   1.000
_cell.length_c   1.000
_cell.angle_alpha   90.00
_cell.angle_beta   90.00
_cell.angle_gamma   90.00
#
_symmetry.space_group_name_H-M   'P 1'
#
loop_
_entity.id
_entity.type
_entity.pdbx_description
1 polymer ?
#
loop_
_entity_poly.entity_id
_entity_poly.type
_entity_poly.pdbx_seq_one_letter_code
_entity_poly.pdbx_strand_id
1 'polypeptide(L)'
;MKKELSSIIDMHWNITFGWISKSCSKPYLLQSRRKMYKFPILMAILMLPSLLNAQDQPGIKIEKQSTLTEEQRKMLADSLMVDKMVTTRTPLLIDEPLEEQLLPKDSLIEIAIRNNPDIDVQQKRAEIEWANVKHEKVQWTRNIYGTGFYFQGSQNALVTSTFDANATSSLSNGARYGLTVQLPLYDVVGRKRKIKMAKLAHEAEQLKMDQTQRSVRQEVLIGYNQLISAQKLFFIATEGLQNSNMNLENARNQFESGLITINEFSRILEIQYRMRVDYENARAQFYQSYYQFEIIMGTELVNLVNRR
;
A
#
# COMPACT_ATOMS: atom_id res chain seq x y z
N MET A 1 31.34 -57.02 23.96
CA MET A 1 32.72 -56.50 24.02
C MET A 1 33.01 -55.75 22.73
N LYS A 2 33.32 -54.43 22.83
CA LYS A 2 34.21 -53.55 22.02
C LYS A 2 34.39 -53.90 20.52
N LYS A 3 34.41 -52.99 19.53
CA LYS A 3 34.71 -51.55 19.38
C LYS A 3 34.47 -51.25 17.87
N GLU A 4 33.75 -50.19 17.50
CA GLU A 4 34.26 -48.90 16.97
C GLU A 4 34.96 -48.90 15.58
N LEU A 5 34.32 -48.16 14.65
CA LEU A 5 34.81 -47.11 13.74
C LEU A 5 35.74 -47.37 12.52
N SER A 6 35.22 -46.88 11.38
CA SER A 6 35.80 -45.88 10.44
C SER A 6 36.48 -46.29 9.12
N SER A 7 36.26 -45.38 8.15
CA SER A 7 37.04 -45.07 6.94
C SER A 7 36.73 -45.87 5.68
N ILE A 8 36.84 -45.18 4.52
CA ILE A 8 36.67 -45.53 3.09
C ILE A 8 35.74 -44.46 2.47
N ILE A 9 36.15 -43.52 1.59
CA ILE A 9 37.24 -43.47 0.61
C ILE A 9 37.64 -42.01 0.30
N ASP A 10 38.95 -41.81 0.11
CA ASP A 10 39.62 -40.67 -0.50
C ASP A 10 39.32 -40.51 -2.01
N MET A 11 39.20 -39.27 -2.51
CA MET A 11 40.04 -38.81 -3.64
C MET A 11 39.77 -37.32 -3.96
N HIS A 12 40.75 -36.49 -3.60
CA HIS A 12 41.03 -35.22 -4.27
C HIS A 12 41.62 -35.49 -5.67
N TRP A 13 41.40 -34.60 -6.64
CA TRP A 13 42.46 -33.92 -7.40
C TRP A 13 41.90 -32.74 -8.25
N ASN A 14 42.26 -31.53 -7.81
CA ASN A 14 42.66 -30.30 -8.52
C ASN A 14 42.02 -29.82 -9.84
N ILE A 15 41.36 -28.66 -9.70
CA ILE A 15 41.67 -27.32 -10.28
C ILE A 15 42.09 -27.21 -11.75
N THR A 16 41.27 -26.48 -12.52
CA THR A 16 41.74 -25.53 -13.54
C THR A 16 41.06 -24.17 -13.34
N PHE A 17 41.89 -23.11 -13.35
CA PHE A 17 41.52 -21.70 -13.28
C PHE A 17 40.98 -21.21 -14.62
N GLY A 18 39.91 -20.42 -14.61
CA GLY A 18 39.39 -19.75 -15.81
C GLY A 18 38.60 -18.50 -15.44
N TRP A 19 39.23 -17.34 -15.61
CA TRP A 19 38.65 -16.01 -15.46
C TRP A 19 37.40 -15.81 -16.33
N ILE A 20 36.27 -15.42 -15.75
CA ILE A 20 35.16 -14.82 -16.48
C ILE A 20 34.71 -13.53 -15.79
N SER A 21 34.85 -12.46 -16.55
CA SER A 21 34.42 -11.10 -16.29
C SER A 21 32.90 -10.96 -16.12
N LYS A 22 32.52 -10.11 -15.17
CA LYS A 22 31.33 -9.23 -15.15
C LYS A 22 30.18 -9.62 -16.09
N SER A 23 29.11 -10.17 -15.52
CA SER A 23 27.75 -9.83 -15.97
C SER A 23 27.03 -9.12 -14.82
N CYS A 24 26.56 -7.93 -15.13
CA CYS A 24 25.85 -7.03 -14.22
C CYS A 24 24.37 -7.41 -14.30
N SER A 25 23.84 -8.07 -13.29
CA SER A 25 22.40 -8.14 -13.03
C SER A 25 22.15 -7.51 -11.66
N LYS A 26 21.75 -6.23 -11.66
CA LYS A 26 21.26 -5.55 -10.47
C LYS A 26 19.78 -5.91 -10.28
N PRO A 27 19.38 -6.59 -9.19
CA PRO A 27 18.04 -6.42 -8.65
C PRO A 27 18.02 -5.15 -7.79
N TYR A 28 17.19 -4.19 -8.20
CA TYR A 28 16.87 -2.97 -7.47
C TYR A 28 15.99 -3.34 -6.27
N LEU A 29 16.64 -3.55 -5.12
CA LEU A 29 15.99 -3.50 -3.82
C LEU A 29 15.79 -2.03 -3.45
N LEU A 30 14.58 -1.51 -3.66
CA LEU A 30 14.16 -0.27 -3.04
C LEU A 30 13.93 -0.53 -1.55
N GLN A 31 14.96 -0.18 -0.77
CA GLN A 31 14.88 0.10 0.65
C GLN A 31 13.73 1.08 0.92
N SER A 32 12.60 0.58 1.41
CA SER A 32 11.67 1.44 2.15
C SER A 32 12.23 1.63 3.56
N ARG A 33 12.78 2.82 3.80
CA ARG A 33 13.10 3.29 5.15
C ARG A 33 11.78 3.52 5.90
N ARG A 34 11.21 2.48 6.51
CA ARG A 34 10.30 2.65 7.64
C ARG A 34 11.13 2.62 8.92
N LYS A 35 11.30 3.80 9.53
CA LYS A 35 11.83 3.96 10.89
C LYS A 35 10.86 3.27 11.86
N MET A 36 11.15 2.02 12.23
CA MET A 36 10.58 1.36 13.41
C MET A 36 11.15 2.05 14.65
N TYR A 37 10.34 2.90 15.30
CA TYR A 37 10.64 3.36 16.66
C TYR A 37 9.98 2.44 17.68
N LYS A 38 10.84 1.70 18.38
CA LYS A 38 10.76 1.34 19.82
C LYS A 38 9.41 0.84 20.36
N PHE A 39 9.26 -0.48 20.36
CA PHE A 39 8.52 -1.22 21.40
C PHE A 39 9.50 -2.09 22.21
N PRO A 40 10.09 -1.59 23.32
CA PRO A 40 10.66 -2.49 24.32
C PRO A 40 10.21 -2.06 25.72
N ILE A 41 8.91 -2.15 26.02
CA ILE A 41 8.41 -2.01 27.40
C ILE A 41 7.41 -3.13 27.74
N LEU A 42 6.66 -3.66 26.76
CA LEU A 42 5.69 -4.72 27.04
C LEU A 42 6.28 -6.14 27.19
N MET A 43 7.50 -6.41 26.71
CA MET A 43 8.11 -7.75 26.76
C MET A 43 8.91 -8.04 28.04
N ALA A 44 9.19 -7.02 28.87
CA ALA A 44 9.97 -7.19 30.11
C ALA A 44 9.10 -7.62 31.31
N ILE A 45 7.77 -7.60 31.19
CA ILE A 45 6.84 -7.89 32.29
C ILE A 45 6.32 -9.35 32.26
N LEU A 46 6.61 -10.12 31.21
CA LEU A 46 6.11 -11.50 31.04
C LEU A 46 7.16 -12.61 31.16
N MET A 47 8.41 -12.32 31.56
CA MET A 47 9.47 -13.33 31.70
C MET A 47 10.20 -13.30 33.06
N LEU A 48 9.46 -13.34 34.17
CA LEU A 48 10.03 -13.68 35.49
C LEU A 48 9.03 -14.49 36.32
N PRO A 49 9.05 -15.84 36.20
CA PRO A 49 8.62 -16.70 37.30
C PRO A 49 9.73 -17.70 37.63
N SER A 50 10.76 -17.24 38.34
CA SER A 50 11.67 -18.13 39.06
C SER A 50 12.48 -17.29 40.05
N LEU A 51 11.89 -16.97 41.20
CA LEU A 51 12.56 -16.67 42.48
C LEU A 51 11.51 -16.37 43.57
N LEU A 52 10.50 -17.22 43.71
CA LEU A 52 9.62 -17.23 44.87
C LEU A 52 9.53 -18.65 45.42
N ASN A 53 10.60 -19.10 46.06
CA ASN A 53 10.51 -20.09 47.12
C ASN A 53 11.74 -20.00 48.02
N ALA A 54 11.69 -19.15 49.04
CA ALA A 54 12.33 -19.34 50.35
C ALA A 54 12.14 -18.09 51.22
N GLN A 55 11.86 -18.36 52.49
CA GLN A 55 11.94 -17.49 53.67
C GLN A 55 10.67 -16.74 54.10
N ASP A 56 10.04 -17.36 55.10
CA ASP A 56 9.38 -16.75 56.26
C ASP A 56 10.03 -15.45 56.77
N GLN A 57 9.15 -14.57 57.25
CA GLN A 57 9.32 -13.23 57.84
C GLN A 57 10.15 -13.21 59.16
N PRO A 58 10.49 -12.06 59.83
CA PRO A 58 9.86 -10.72 59.77
C PRO A 58 10.75 -9.45 59.95
N GLY A 59 10.19 -8.29 59.60
CA GLY A 59 10.48 -7.01 60.29
C GLY A 59 10.91 -5.80 59.43
N ILE A 60 10.17 -4.69 59.63
CA ILE A 60 10.59 -3.26 59.58
C ILE A 60 10.12 -2.41 58.38
N LYS A 61 9.10 -1.58 58.71
CA LYS A 61 8.75 -0.18 58.35
C LYS A 61 8.53 0.24 56.89
N ILE A 62 7.33 0.78 56.69
CA ILE A 62 6.87 1.61 55.57
C ILE A 62 7.64 2.95 55.58
N GLU A 63 8.35 3.29 54.50
CA GLU A 63 8.84 4.65 54.26
C GLU A 63 8.74 5.04 52.77
N LYS A 64 7.79 5.95 52.52
CA LYS A 64 7.61 6.90 51.40
C LYS A 64 8.13 6.51 50.00
N GLN A 65 7.16 6.11 49.15
CA GLN A 65 7.14 6.47 47.72
C GLN A 65 7.28 7.98 47.55
N SER A 66 8.34 8.44 46.86
CA SER A 66 8.31 9.48 45.80
C SER A 66 9.66 10.18 45.63
N THR A 67 10.53 9.68 44.75
CA THR A 67 11.36 10.56 43.91
C THR A 67 11.50 9.90 42.54
N LEU A 68 10.71 10.35 41.56
CA LEU A 68 11.05 10.10 40.16
C LEU A 68 12.43 10.75 39.94
N THR A 69 13.41 9.99 39.45
CA THR A 69 14.70 10.57 39.06
C THR A 69 14.50 11.61 37.95
N GLU A 70 15.37 12.61 37.87
CA GLU A 70 15.27 13.69 36.86
C GLU A 70 15.13 13.15 35.42
N GLU A 71 15.79 12.03 35.12
CA GLU A 71 15.64 11.35 33.83
C GLU A 71 14.25 10.74 33.63
N GLN A 72 13.65 10.16 34.68
CA GLN A 72 12.28 9.64 34.63
C GLN A 72 11.25 10.78 34.53
N ARG A 73 11.49 11.92 35.18
CA ARG A 73 10.66 13.13 35.00
C ARG A 73 10.75 13.67 33.59
N LYS A 74 11.93 13.68 33.00
CA LYS A 74 12.17 14.12 31.63
C LYS A 74 11.56 13.15 30.61
N MET A 75 11.69 11.84 30.84
CA MET A 75 11.03 10.81 30.01
C MET A 75 9.51 10.85 30.11
N LEU A 76 8.96 11.14 31.30
CA LEU A 76 7.53 11.33 31.51
C LEU A 76 7.03 12.65 30.90
N ALA A 77 7.82 13.72 30.99
CA ALA A 77 7.50 15.00 30.36
C ALA A 77 7.54 14.90 28.84
N ASP A 78 8.52 14.17 28.28
CA ASP A 78 8.60 13.88 26.84
C ASP A 78 7.46 12.98 26.39
N SER A 79 7.07 11.95 27.17
CA SER A 79 5.92 11.10 26.83
C SER A 79 4.59 11.86 26.91
N LEU A 80 4.42 12.72 27.92
CA LEU A 80 3.26 13.61 28.06
C LEU A 80 3.25 14.71 26.99
N MET A 81 4.41 15.20 26.53
CA MET A 81 4.50 16.12 25.39
C MET A 81 4.15 15.42 24.07
N VAL A 82 4.60 14.17 23.87
CA VAL A 82 4.23 13.36 22.70
C VAL A 82 2.73 13.08 22.71
N ASP A 83 2.14 12.75 23.86
CA ASP A 83 0.71 12.53 24.02
C ASP A 83 -0.11 13.81 23.75
N LYS A 84 0.38 14.97 24.24
CA LYS A 84 -0.18 16.30 23.93
C LYS A 84 -0.06 16.69 22.46
N MET A 85 1.04 16.31 21.78
CA MET A 85 1.20 16.55 20.34
C MET A 85 0.29 15.66 19.49
N VAL A 86 -0.01 14.43 19.96
CA VAL A 86 -1.00 13.54 19.33
C VAL A 86 -2.43 14.05 19.54
N THR A 87 -2.73 14.71 20.66
CA THR A 87 -4.04 15.33 20.97
C THR A 87 -4.25 16.75 20.42
N THR A 88 -3.26 17.36 19.75
CA THR A 88 -3.48 18.58 18.93
C THR A 88 -4.18 18.32 17.59
N ARG A 89 -4.54 17.07 17.29
CA ARG A 89 -5.55 16.78 16.28
C ARG A 89 -6.89 17.07 16.93
N THR A 90 -7.65 18.04 16.43
CA THR A 90 -9.06 18.24 16.82
C THR A 90 -9.73 16.86 16.90
N PRO A 91 -10.09 16.38 18.10
CA PRO A 91 -10.67 15.05 18.22
C PRO A 91 -11.97 15.08 17.42
N LEU A 92 -12.19 14.08 16.59
CA LEU A 92 -13.45 13.93 15.88
C LEU A 92 -14.54 13.76 16.96
N LEU A 93 -15.36 14.78 17.15
CA LEU A 93 -16.44 14.74 18.12
C LEU A 93 -17.56 13.93 17.49
N ILE A 94 -17.59 12.63 17.80
CA ILE A 94 -18.60 11.68 17.31
C ILE A 94 -20.01 12.14 17.68
N ASP A 95 -20.14 12.94 18.75
CA ASP A 95 -21.37 13.44 19.32
C ASP A 95 -22.00 14.63 18.56
N GLU A 96 -21.26 15.23 17.62
CA GLU A 96 -21.72 16.33 16.78
C GLU A 96 -21.90 15.86 15.32
N PRO A 97 -22.76 16.53 14.53
CA PRO A 97 -22.97 16.16 13.14
C PRO A 97 -21.70 16.32 12.31
N LEU A 98 -21.21 15.21 11.74
CA LEU A 98 -20.03 15.17 10.86
C LEU A 98 -20.16 16.11 9.65
N GLU A 99 -21.40 16.38 9.21
CA GLU A 99 -21.70 17.25 8.09
C GLU A 99 -21.16 18.68 8.27
N GLU A 100 -21.08 19.17 9.52
CA GLU A 100 -20.57 20.52 9.82
C GLU A 100 -19.05 20.53 10.07
N GLN A 101 -18.50 19.39 10.50
CA GLN A 101 -17.08 19.25 10.82
C GLN A 101 -16.22 18.96 9.59
N LEU A 102 -16.77 18.28 8.58
CA LEU A 102 -16.00 17.87 7.40
C LEU A 102 -15.73 19.04 6.45
N LEU A 103 -14.64 18.94 5.70
CA LEU A 103 -14.35 19.85 4.59
C LEU A 103 -15.48 19.85 3.53
N PRO A 104 -15.62 20.94 2.75
CA PRO A 104 -16.57 20.98 1.64
C PRO A 104 -16.37 19.82 0.67
N LYS A 105 -17.47 19.33 0.08
CA LYS A 105 -17.49 18.16 -0.82
C LYS A 105 -16.46 18.26 -1.95
N ASP A 106 -16.29 19.44 -2.54
CA ASP A 106 -15.33 19.66 -3.63
C ASP A 106 -13.87 19.44 -3.17
N SER A 107 -13.52 19.93 -1.98
CA SER A 107 -12.20 19.70 -1.38
C SER A 107 -11.95 18.23 -1.05
N LEU A 108 -12.98 17.51 -0.59
CA LEU A 108 -12.89 16.07 -0.35
C LEU A 108 -12.60 15.31 -1.66
N ILE A 109 -13.30 15.66 -2.74
CA ILE A 109 -13.08 15.04 -4.06
C ILE A 109 -11.63 15.29 -4.54
N GLU A 110 -11.09 16.49 -4.38
CA GLU A 110 -9.71 16.79 -4.76
C GLU A 110 -8.69 15.99 -3.96
N ILE A 111 -8.90 15.86 -2.64
CA ILE A 111 -8.03 15.07 -1.76
C ILE A 111 -8.08 13.60 -2.17
N ALA A 112 -9.28 13.05 -2.40
CA ALA A 112 -9.43 11.67 -2.85
C ALA A 112 -8.74 11.43 -4.19
N ILE A 113 -8.91 12.32 -5.17
CA ILE A 113 -8.24 12.24 -6.47
C ILE A 113 -6.72 12.25 -6.32
N ARG A 114 -6.19 13.08 -5.42
CA ARG A 114 -4.74 13.19 -5.19
C ARG A 114 -4.15 11.95 -4.51
N ASN A 115 -4.92 11.30 -3.63
CA ASN A 115 -4.45 10.15 -2.86
C ASN A 115 -4.75 8.81 -3.55
N ASN A 116 -5.54 8.80 -4.63
CA ASN A 116 -6.00 7.58 -5.26
C ASN A 116 -4.90 6.94 -6.16
N PRO A 117 -4.46 5.70 -5.87
CA PRO A 117 -3.40 5.03 -6.62
C PRO A 117 -3.80 4.66 -8.05
N ASP A 118 -5.09 4.45 -8.34
CA ASP A 118 -5.55 4.11 -9.68
C ASP A 118 -5.36 5.28 -10.66
N ILE A 119 -5.52 6.51 -10.19
CA ILE A 119 -5.28 7.72 -10.99
C ILE A 119 -3.80 7.83 -11.33
N ASP A 120 -2.91 7.59 -10.38
CA ASP A 120 -1.47 7.53 -10.62
C ASP A 120 -1.11 6.46 -11.66
N VAL A 121 -1.74 5.28 -11.58
CA VAL A 121 -1.57 4.20 -12.57
C VAL A 121 -2.01 4.65 -13.96
N GLN A 122 -3.18 5.29 -14.10
CA GLN A 122 -3.65 5.81 -15.39
C GLN A 122 -2.73 6.91 -15.93
N GLN A 123 -2.24 7.81 -15.06
CA GLN A 123 -1.29 8.84 -15.46
C GLN A 123 0.01 8.22 -16.00
N LYS A 124 0.55 7.18 -15.34
CA LYS A 124 1.76 6.49 -15.81
C LYS A 124 1.53 5.74 -17.12
N ARG A 125 0.36 5.17 -17.35
CA ARG A 125 0.00 4.58 -18.64
C ARG A 125 -0.04 5.64 -19.75
N ALA A 126 -0.61 6.81 -19.48
CA ALA A 126 -0.61 7.91 -20.44
C ALA A 126 0.83 8.38 -20.75
N GLU A 127 1.71 8.47 -19.75
CA GLU A 127 3.14 8.77 -19.94
C GLU A 127 3.85 7.72 -20.82
N ILE A 128 3.55 6.42 -20.63
CA ILE A 128 4.07 5.33 -21.47
C ILE A 128 3.62 5.50 -22.92
N GLU A 129 2.33 5.77 -23.16
CA GLU A 129 1.84 5.96 -24.53
C GLU A 129 2.41 7.22 -25.19
N TRP A 130 2.68 8.27 -24.41
CA TRP A 130 3.40 9.43 -24.92
C TRP A 130 4.85 9.09 -25.29
N ALA A 131 5.53 8.25 -24.50
CA ALA A 131 6.85 7.73 -24.84
C ALA A 131 6.79 6.88 -26.12
N ASN A 132 5.74 6.07 -26.32
CA ASN A 132 5.51 5.32 -27.56
C ASN A 132 5.34 6.26 -28.76
N VAL A 133 4.62 7.38 -28.61
CA VAL A 133 4.52 8.40 -29.68
C VAL A 133 5.89 8.96 -30.06
N LYS A 134 6.75 9.25 -29.06
CA LYS A 134 8.13 9.70 -29.31
C LYS A 134 8.96 8.60 -29.98
N HIS A 135 8.80 7.36 -29.54
CA HIS A 135 9.46 6.19 -30.09
C HIS A 135 9.12 6.01 -31.58
N GLU A 136 7.84 6.07 -31.94
CA GLU A 136 7.34 6.01 -33.33
C GLU A 136 7.87 7.15 -34.21
N LYS A 137 8.10 8.34 -33.64
CA LYS A 137 8.70 9.45 -34.38
C LYS A 137 10.16 9.19 -34.75
N VAL A 138 10.91 8.44 -33.95
CA VAL A 138 12.34 8.17 -34.19
C VAL A 138 12.61 6.78 -34.76
N GLN A 139 11.61 5.90 -34.91
CA GLN A 139 11.82 4.53 -35.42
C GLN A 139 12.62 4.45 -36.73
N TRP A 140 12.50 5.45 -37.59
CA TRP A 140 13.27 5.53 -38.84
C TRP A 140 14.80 5.50 -38.63
N THR A 141 15.31 5.80 -37.43
CA THR A 141 16.74 5.72 -37.15
C THR A 141 17.23 4.28 -36.99
N ARG A 142 16.35 3.31 -36.70
CA ARG A 142 16.71 1.87 -36.66
C ARG A 142 17.24 1.34 -37.98
N ASN A 143 16.84 2.01 -39.05
CA ASN A 143 17.23 1.69 -40.42
C ASN A 143 18.66 2.15 -40.76
N ILE A 144 19.34 2.83 -39.84
CA ILE A 144 20.72 3.29 -40.01
C ILE A 144 21.57 2.53 -39.01
N TYR A 145 22.50 1.71 -39.49
CA TYR A 145 23.41 0.97 -38.63
C TYR A 145 24.79 0.85 -39.27
N GLY A 146 25.82 0.98 -38.42
CA GLY A 146 27.20 0.71 -38.80
C GLY A 146 27.45 -0.79 -38.78
N THR A 147 28.14 -1.30 -39.80
CA THR A 147 28.63 -2.67 -39.83
C THR A 147 30.15 -2.67 -39.82
N GLY A 148 30.72 -3.57 -39.04
CA GLY A 148 32.16 -3.77 -38.93
C GLY A 148 32.43 -5.26 -38.84
N PHE A 149 33.18 -5.79 -39.80
CA PHE A 149 33.53 -7.19 -39.86
C PHE A 149 35.03 -7.33 -40.05
N TYR A 150 35.66 -8.18 -39.24
CA TYR A 150 37.03 -8.64 -39.43
C TYR A 150 36.97 -10.10 -39.83
N PHE A 151 37.59 -10.44 -40.96
CA PHE A 151 37.68 -11.81 -41.44
C PHE A 151 39.15 -12.22 -41.54
N GLN A 152 39.43 -13.42 -41.04
CA GLN A 152 40.74 -14.04 -41.06
C GLN A 152 40.55 -15.50 -41.48
N GLY A 153 41.19 -15.91 -42.58
CA GLY A 153 41.07 -17.28 -43.09
C GLY A 153 41.51 -17.39 -44.56
N SER A 154 41.91 -18.60 -44.95
CA SER A 154 42.22 -18.91 -46.35
C SER A 154 40.91 -19.00 -47.14
N GLN A 155 40.70 -18.12 -48.11
CA GLN A 155 39.57 -18.20 -49.04
C GLN A 155 40.01 -18.97 -50.29
N ASN A 156 39.53 -20.20 -50.42
CA ASN A 156 39.64 -20.97 -51.65
C ASN A 156 38.40 -20.66 -52.50
N ALA A 157 38.57 -19.89 -53.57
CA ALA A 157 37.50 -19.70 -54.54
C ALA A 157 37.28 -21.03 -55.28
N LEU A 158 36.14 -21.68 -55.06
CA LEU A 158 35.70 -22.81 -55.87
C LEU A 158 35.29 -22.28 -57.25
N VAL A 159 36.24 -22.26 -58.18
CA VAL A 159 35.99 -21.89 -59.57
C VAL A 159 35.43 -23.12 -60.30
N THR A 160 34.16 -23.11 -60.67
CA THR A 160 33.52 -24.15 -61.50
C THR A 160 33.66 -23.80 -62.99
N SER A 161 34.88 -23.55 -63.46
CA SER A 161 35.16 -23.40 -64.90
C SER A 161 35.98 -24.58 -65.40
N THR A 162 35.56 -25.16 -66.53
CA THR A 162 36.20 -26.29 -67.22
C THR A 162 37.46 -25.90 -67.99
N PHE A 163 37.85 -24.62 -67.98
CA PHE A 163 39.12 -24.13 -68.50
C PHE A 163 39.86 -23.43 -67.35
N ASP A 164 41.08 -23.92 -67.11
CA ASP A 164 42.07 -23.44 -66.14
C ASP A 164 41.65 -23.45 -64.65
N ALA A 165 41.84 -24.60 -64.01
CA ALA A 165 41.67 -24.80 -62.57
C ALA A 165 42.97 -24.47 -61.81
N ASN A 166 43.42 -23.22 -61.85
CA ASN A 166 44.36 -22.72 -60.85
C ASN A 166 43.55 -22.22 -59.64
N ALA A 167 43.29 -23.11 -58.69
CA ALA A 167 42.73 -22.74 -57.39
C ALA A 167 43.75 -21.90 -56.61
N THR A 168 43.75 -20.59 -56.84
CA THR A 168 44.58 -19.66 -56.08
C THR A 168 44.03 -19.57 -54.65
N SER A 169 44.73 -20.17 -53.68
CA SER A 169 44.47 -19.98 -52.26
C SER A 169 44.92 -18.57 -51.87
N SER A 170 43.97 -17.66 -51.71
CA SER A 170 44.27 -16.31 -51.23
C SER A 170 44.09 -16.28 -49.71
N LEU A 171 45.18 -16.03 -48.98
CA LEU A 171 45.09 -15.69 -47.56
C LEU A 171 44.52 -14.29 -47.45
N SER A 172 43.19 -14.20 -47.31
CA SER A 172 42.45 -12.95 -47.31
C SER A 172 42.14 -12.58 -45.86
N ASN A 173 43.06 -11.82 -45.26
CA ASN A 173 42.83 -11.14 -43.98
C ASN A 173 42.39 -9.71 -44.29
N GLY A 174 41.24 -9.29 -43.78
CA GLY A 174 40.71 -7.97 -44.07
C GLY A 174 39.72 -7.49 -43.03
N ALA A 175 39.70 -6.17 -42.84
CA ALA A 175 38.67 -5.48 -42.08
C ALA A 175 37.76 -4.73 -43.05
N ARG A 176 36.44 -4.87 -42.88
CA ARG A 176 35.43 -4.13 -43.64
C ARG A 176 34.57 -3.33 -42.68
N TYR A 177 34.56 -2.02 -42.87
CA TYR A 177 33.66 -1.10 -42.19
C TYR A 177 32.70 -0.51 -43.22
N GLY A 178 31.43 -0.39 -42.85
CA GLY A 178 30.41 0.18 -43.72
C GLY A 178 29.32 0.85 -42.90
N LEU A 179 28.69 1.87 -43.48
CA LEU A 179 27.44 2.41 -42.97
C LEU A 179 26.33 1.90 -43.87
N THR A 180 25.35 1.21 -43.29
CA THR A 180 24.20 0.68 -44.03
C THR A 180 22.96 1.50 -43.68
N VAL A 181 22.24 1.94 -44.72
CA VAL A 181 20.92 2.56 -44.59
C VAL A 181 19.91 1.69 -45.33
N GLN A 182 18.93 1.14 -44.60
CA GLN A 182 17.87 0.30 -45.15
C GLN A 182 16.54 1.03 -45.02
N LEU A 183 15.97 1.58 -46.09
CA LEU A 183 14.67 2.28 -46.05
C LEU A 183 13.56 1.43 -46.68
N PRO A 184 12.76 0.68 -45.89
CA PRO A 184 11.55 0.04 -46.40
C PRO A 184 10.58 1.10 -46.92
N LEU A 185 9.96 0.88 -48.08
CA LEU A 185 8.95 1.80 -48.64
C LEU A 185 7.79 2.06 -47.65
N TYR A 186 7.43 1.06 -46.87
CA TYR A 186 6.36 1.18 -45.86
C TYR A 186 6.71 2.15 -44.72
N ASP A 187 7.98 2.30 -44.35
CA ASP A 187 8.39 3.28 -43.34
C ASP A 187 8.31 4.73 -43.85
N VAL A 188 8.26 4.93 -45.17
CA VAL A 188 8.07 6.24 -45.78
C VAL A 188 6.57 6.55 -45.90
N VAL A 189 5.79 5.62 -46.45
CA VAL A 189 4.36 5.84 -46.74
C VAL A 189 3.48 5.65 -45.50
N GLY A 190 3.77 4.64 -44.67
CA GLY A 190 2.96 4.24 -43.52
C GLY A 190 3.25 4.98 -42.22
N ARG A 191 4.39 5.67 -42.09
CA ARG A 191 4.83 6.29 -40.82
C ARG A 191 3.87 7.33 -40.26
N LYS A 192 3.27 8.16 -41.12
CA LYS A 192 2.26 9.15 -40.66
C LYS A 192 1.07 8.45 -39.98
N ARG A 193 0.66 7.28 -40.48
CA ARG A 193 -0.43 6.48 -39.90
C ARG A 193 -0.01 5.85 -38.58
N LYS A 194 1.19 5.27 -38.48
CA LYS A 194 1.73 4.72 -37.21
C LYS A 194 1.78 5.78 -36.10
N ILE A 195 2.32 6.96 -36.40
CA ILE A 195 2.38 8.07 -35.43
C ILE A 195 0.96 8.53 -35.04
N LYS A 196 0.02 8.59 -35.99
CA LYS A 196 -1.38 8.92 -35.70
C LYS A 196 -2.02 7.87 -34.78
N MET A 197 -1.79 6.58 -35.03
CA MET A 197 -2.29 5.50 -34.18
C MET A 197 -1.74 5.59 -32.75
N ALA A 198 -0.44 5.81 -32.58
CA ALA A 198 0.16 5.99 -31.26
C ALA A 198 -0.40 7.22 -30.52
N LYS A 199 -0.67 8.33 -31.24
CA LYS A 199 -1.32 9.51 -30.65
C LYS A 199 -2.74 9.23 -30.18
N LEU A 200 -3.52 8.52 -30.99
CA LEU A 200 -4.88 8.13 -30.63
C LEU A 200 -4.88 7.16 -29.43
N ALA A 201 -3.88 6.28 -29.32
CA ALA A 201 -3.71 5.42 -28.14
C ALA A 201 -3.42 6.24 -26.87
N HIS A 202 -2.55 7.26 -26.97
CA HIS A 202 -2.30 8.18 -25.85
C HIS A 202 -3.55 8.97 -25.44
N GLU A 203 -4.30 9.52 -26.42
CA GLU A 203 -5.55 10.23 -26.18
C GLU A 203 -6.61 9.32 -25.53
N ALA A 204 -6.71 8.08 -25.98
CA ALA A 204 -7.59 7.09 -25.35
C ALA A 204 -7.23 6.84 -23.88
N GLU A 205 -5.94 6.82 -23.55
CA GLU A 205 -5.48 6.65 -22.16
C GLU A 205 -5.76 7.89 -21.29
N GLN A 206 -5.67 9.09 -21.87
CA GLN A 206 -6.11 10.32 -21.19
C GLN A 206 -7.60 10.29 -20.88
N LEU A 207 -8.44 9.87 -21.84
CA LEU A 207 -9.88 9.74 -21.62
C LEU A 207 -10.23 8.69 -20.55
N LYS A 208 -9.46 7.60 -20.46
CA LYS A 208 -9.60 6.64 -19.36
C LYS A 208 -9.24 7.25 -18.01
N MET A 209 -8.19 8.06 -17.93
CA MET A 209 -7.84 8.78 -16.71
C MET A 209 -8.99 9.69 -16.26
N ASP A 210 -9.59 10.44 -17.18
CA ASP A 210 -10.76 11.29 -16.90
C ASP A 210 -11.97 10.46 -16.43
N GLN A 211 -12.18 9.28 -17.03
CA GLN A 211 -13.22 8.34 -16.59
C GLN A 211 -12.96 7.83 -15.16
N THR A 212 -11.73 7.45 -14.84
CA THR A 212 -11.33 7.05 -13.48
C THR A 212 -11.56 8.19 -12.49
N GLN A 213 -11.18 9.43 -12.82
CA GLN A 213 -11.45 10.59 -11.96
C GLN A 213 -12.95 10.81 -11.70
N ARG A 214 -13.79 10.62 -12.72
CA ARG A 214 -15.26 10.69 -12.56
C ARG A 214 -15.80 9.57 -11.67
N SER A 215 -15.26 8.37 -11.81
CA SER A 215 -15.62 7.22 -10.96
C SER A 215 -15.26 7.50 -9.50
N VAL A 216 -14.04 7.97 -9.23
CA VAL A 216 -13.60 8.35 -7.88
C VAL A 216 -14.48 9.45 -7.29
N ARG A 217 -14.83 10.48 -8.09
CA ARG A 217 -15.76 11.53 -7.66
C ARG A 217 -17.11 10.94 -7.23
N GLN A 218 -17.67 10.02 -8.01
CA GLN A 218 -18.93 9.36 -7.69
C GLN A 218 -18.82 8.52 -6.40
N GLU A 219 -17.74 7.77 -6.25
CA GLU A 219 -17.48 6.94 -5.07
C GLU A 219 -17.38 7.78 -3.79
N VAL A 220 -16.65 8.90 -3.83
CA VAL A 220 -16.55 9.84 -2.70
C VAL A 220 -17.92 10.41 -2.34
N LEU A 221 -18.73 10.81 -3.32
CA LEU A 221 -20.06 11.37 -3.05
C LEU A 221 -21.01 10.33 -2.43
N ILE A 222 -20.98 9.10 -2.91
CA ILE A 222 -21.79 8.00 -2.35
C ILE A 222 -21.30 7.68 -0.93
N GLY A 223 -20.00 7.51 -0.73
CA GLY A 223 -19.40 7.22 0.58
C GLY A 223 -19.67 8.32 1.60
N TYR A 224 -19.58 9.59 1.19
CA TYR A 224 -19.93 10.74 2.03
C TYR A 224 -21.39 10.65 2.51
N ASN A 225 -22.34 10.47 1.59
CA ASN A 225 -23.76 10.40 1.95
C ASN A 225 -24.06 9.19 2.85
N GLN A 226 -23.40 8.04 2.60
CA GLN A 226 -23.53 6.85 3.43
C GLN A 226 -23.00 7.08 4.84
N LEU A 227 -21.84 7.73 4.99
CA LEU A 227 -21.26 8.08 6.29
C LEU A 227 -22.17 8.99 7.10
N ILE A 228 -22.64 10.09 6.49
CA ILE A 228 -23.55 11.04 7.17
C ILE A 228 -24.87 10.35 7.55
N SER A 229 -25.41 9.52 6.68
CA SER A 229 -26.66 8.79 6.96
C SER A 229 -26.48 7.78 8.09
N ALA A 230 -25.39 7.02 8.10
CA ALA A 230 -25.09 6.05 9.15
C ALA A 230 -24.86 6.73 10.51
N GLN A 231 -24.23 7.91 10.53
CA GLN A 231 -24.09 8.69 11.76
C GLN A 231 -25.47 9.14 12.29
N LYS A 232 -26.34 9.67 11.41
CA LYS A 232 -27.70 10.08 11.79
C LYS A 232 -28.51 8.91 12.37
N LEU A 233 -28.41 7.72 11.78
CA LEU A 233 -29.05 6.50 12.31
C LEU A 233 -28.46 6.10 13.67
N PHE A 234 -27.15 6.20 13.85
CA PHE A 234 -26.50 5.92 15.12
C PHE A 234 -26.96 6.88 16.24
N PHE A 235 -27.12 8.17 15.95
CA PHE A 235 -27.69 9.12 16.90
C PHE A 235 -29.13 8.77 17.28
N ILE A 236 -29.99 8.50 16.30
CA ILE A 236 -31.39 8.11 16.55
C ILE A 236 -31.46 6.85 17.41
N ALA A 237 -30.64 5.84 17.12
CA ALA A 237 -30.61 4.60 17.88
C ALA A 237 -30.07 4.81 19.31
N THR A 238 -29.12 5.72 19.48
CA THR A 238 -28.59 6.10 20.80
C THR A 238 -29.67 6.76 21.65
N GLU A 239 -30.39 7.74 21.10
CA GLU A 239 -31.51 8.40 21.78
C GLU A 239 -32.64 7.40 22.08
N GLY A 240 -32.96 6.52 21.13
CA GLY A 240 -33.96 5.46 21.31
C GLY A 240 -33.62 4.49 22.45
N LEU A 241 -32.35 4.09 22.56
CA LEU A 241 -31.87 3.25 23.65
C LEU A 241 -31.93 3.98 25.00
N GLN A 242 -31.51 5.25 25.05
CA GLN A 242 -31.61 6.07 26.27
C GLN A 242 -33.06 6.19 26.75
N ASN A 243 -33.98 6.53 25.84
CA ASN A 243 -35.42 6.61 26.13
C ASN A 243 -35.99 5.28 26.61
N SER A 244 -35.62 4.17 25.96
CA SER A 244 -36.09 2.84 26.37
C SER A 244 -35.55 2.40 27.72
N ASN A 245 -34.33 2.80 28.09
CA ASN A 245 -33.78 2.52 29.41
C ASN A 245 -34.53 3.30 30.50
N MET A 246 -34.85 4.57 30.27
CA MET A 246 -35.68 5.36 31.18
C MET A 246 -37.08 4.77 31.34
N ASN A 247 -37.69 4.33 30.23
CA ASN A 247 -39.00 3.67 30.26
C ASN A 247 -38.96 2.34 31.02
N LEU A 248 -37.89 1.56 30.87
CA LEU A 248 -37.70 0.32 31.61
C LEU A 248 -37.55 0.57 33.12
N GLU A 249 -36.82 1.61 33.51
CA GLU A 249 -36.67 2.01 34.91
C GLU A 249 -38.04 2.41 35.51
N ASN A 250 -38.81 3.22 34.78
CA ASN A 250 -40.16 3.61 35.19
C ASN A 250 -41.11 2.40 35.31
N ALA A 251 -41.06 1.48 34.34
CA ALA A 251 -41.84 0.25 34.35
C ALA A 251 -41.46 -0.66 35.52
N ARG A 252 -40.17 -0.76 35.86
CA ARG A 252 -39.70 -1.51 37.03
C ARG A 252 -40.33 -0.95 38.31
N ASN A 253 -40.28 0.36 38.51
CA ASN A 253 -40.87 1.01 39.69
C ASN A 253 -42.39 0.78 39.78
N GLN A 254 -43.09 0.84 38.64
CA GLN A 254 -44.53 0.57 38.58
C GLN A 254 -44.86 -0.91 38.85
N PHE A 255 -44.03 -1.85 38.39
CA PHE A 255 -44.21 -3.27 38.63
C PHE A 255 -44.00 -3.61 40.10
N GLU A 256 -42.95 -3.06 40.72
CA GLU A 256 -42.67 -3.21 42.15
C GLU A 256 -43.79 -2.63 43.02
N SER A 257 -44.44 -1.55 42.55
CA SER A 257 -45.61 -0.94 43.21
C SER A 257 -46.93 -1.67 42.90
N GLY A 258 -46.92 -2.72 42.09
CA GLY A 258 -48.12 -3.49 41.69
C GLY A 258 -49.05 -2.75 40.71
N LEU A 259 -48.60 -1.65 40.08
CA LEU A 259 -49.40 -0.84 39.16
C LEU A 259 -49.48 -1.43 37.74
N ILE A 260 -48.48 -2.22 37.33
CA ILE A 260 -48.46 -2.92 36.03
C ILE A 260 -48.34 -4.44 36.22
N THR A 261 -48.83 -5.19 35.25
CA THR A 261 -48.75 -6.65 35.26
C THR A 261 -47.39 -7.16 34.76
N ILE A 262 -47.06 -8.42 35.07
CA ILE A 262 -45.85 -9.08 34.55
C ILE A 262 -45.79 -9.10 33.02
N ASN A 263 -46.95 -9.21 32.35
CA ASN A 263 -47.04 -9.21 30.89
C ASN A 263 -46.64 -7.85 30.31
N GLU A 264 -47.12 -6.74 30.90
CA GLU A 264 -46.75 -5.39 30.47
C GLU A 264 -45.26 -5.10 30.73
N PHE A 265 -44.74 -5.51 31.90
CA PHE A 265 -43.31 -5.37 32.18
C PHE A 265 -42.45 -6.16 31.19
N SER A 266 -42.85 -7.40 30.86
CA SER A 266 -42.15 -8.25 29.90
C SER A 266 -42.14 -7.63 28.49
N ARG A 267 -43.23 -6.97 28.08
CA ARG A 267 -43.32 -6.25 26.81
C ARG A 267 -42.35 -5.07 26.76
N ILE A 268 -42.24 -4.29 27.85
CA ILE A 268 -41.30 -3.16 27.92
C ILE A 268 -39.85 -3.64 27.89
N LEU A 269 -39.55 -4.75 28.58
CA LEU A 269 -38.25 -5.43 28.48
C LEU A 269 -37.93 -5.86 27.04
N GLU A 270 -38.87 -6.48 26.33
CA GLU A 270 -38.69 -6.87 24.92
C GLU A 270 -38.35 -5.65 24.02
N ILE A 271 -39.07 -4.53 24.21
CA ILE A 271 -38.80 -3.28 23.50
C ILE A 271 -37.39 -2.79 23.80
N GLN A 272 -36.94 -2.83 25.06
CA GLN A 272 -35.59 -2.41 25.43
C GLN A 272 -34.51 -3.28 24.81
N TYR A 273 -34.71 -4.61 24.79
CA TYR A 273 -33.79 -5.52 24.12
C TYR A 273 -33.70 -5.22 22.62
N ARG A 274 -34.83 -4.92 21.97
CA ARG A 274 -34.87 -4.52 20.55
C ARG A 274 -34.10 -3.23 20.30
N MET A 275 -34.33 -2.20 21.11
CA MET A 275 -33.60 -0.92 20.99
C MET A 275 -32.10 -1.09 21.21
N ARG A 276 -31.69 -1.99 22.10
CA ARG A 276 -30.27 -2.34 22.30
C ARG A 276 -29.67 -3.01 21.05
N VAL A 277 -30.40 -3.93 20.43
CA VAL A 277 -29.97 -4.57 19.17
C VAL A 277 -29.87 -3.52 18.05
N ASP A 278 -30.87 -2.64 17.93
CA ASP A 278 -30.89 -1.58 16.92
C ASP A 278 -29.71 -0.61 17.11
N TYR A 279 -29.36 -0.26 18.35
CA TYR A 279 -28.17 0.54 18.68
C TYR A 279 -26.88 -0.16 18.24
N GLU A 280 -26.67 -1.43 18.57
CA GLU A 280 -25.45 -2.13 18.17
C GLU A 280 -25.35 -2.28 16.64
N ASN A 281 -26.48 -2.50 15.95
CA ASN A 281 -26.54 -2.53 14.50
C ASN A 281 -26.18 -1.17 13.88
N ALA A 282 -26.77 -0.08 14.38
CA ALA A 282 -26.50 1.27 13.89
C ALA A 282 -25.04 1.68 14.17
N ARG A 283 -24.49 1.31 15.33
CA ARG A 283 -23.10 1.52 15.70
C ARG A 283 -22.15 0.78 14.74
N ALA A 284 -22.41 -0.50 14.49
CA ALA A 284 -21.61 -1.29 13.55
C ALA A 284 -21.66 -0.69 12.14
N GLN A 285 -22.84 -0.30 11.67
CA GLN A 285 -23.03 0.33 10.37
C GLN A 285 -22.27 1.66 10.25
N PHE A 286 -22.30 2.49 11.30
CA PHE A 286 -21.53 3.73 11.34
C PHE A 286 -20.03 3.46 11.21
N TYR A 287 -19.45 2.58 12.05
CA TYR A 287 -18.02 2.27 11.97
C TYR A 287 -17.62 1.65 10.64
N GLN A 288 -18.47 0.80 10.05
CA GLN A 288 -18.23 0.26 8.72
C GLN A 288 -18.15 1.38 7.67
N SER A 289 -19.12 2.30 7.67
CA SER A 289 -19.13 3.44 6.74
C SER A 289 -17.95 4.39 6.97
N TYR A 290 -17.54 4.57 8.23
CA TYR A 290 -16.36 5.34 8.63
C TYR A 290 -15.09 4.78 7.99
N TYR A 291 -14.80 3.50 8.19
CA TYR A 291 -13.59 2.88 7.64
C TYR A 291 -13.63 2.79 6.12
N GLN A 292 -14.80 2.51 5.54
CA GLN A 292 -14.96 2.49 4.10
C GLN A 292 -14.66 3.86 3.48
N PHE A 293 -15.12 4.94 4.12
CA PHE A 293 -14.85 6.30 3.67
C PHE A 293 -13.36 6.67 3.77
N GLU A 294 -12.67 6.29 4.86
CA GLU A 294 -11.21 6.49 4.97
C GLU A 294 -10.43 5.78 3.87
N ILE A 295 -10.84 4.56 3.49
CA ILE A 295 -10.23 3.80 2.40
C ILE A 295 -10.40 4.56 1.07
N ILE A 296 -11.61 5.05 0.77
CA ILE A 296 -11.90 5.82 -0.45
C ILE A 296 -11.04 7.09 -0.51
N MET A 297 -10.89 7.78 0.62
CA MET A 297 -10.16 9.04 0.73
C MET A 297 -8.62 8.84 0.74
N GLY A 298 -8.15 7.63 1.03
CA GLY A 298 -6.72 7.32 1.20
C GLY A 298 -6.07 8.06 2.37
N THR A 299 -6.85 8.57 3.32
CA THR A 299 -6.38 9.29 4.50
C THR A 299 -7.36 9.16 5.66
N GLU A 300 -6.86 9.34 6.89
CA GLU A 300 -7.67 9.30 8.11
C GLU A 300 -8.70 10.44 8.12
N LEU A 301 -9.90 10.17 8.65
CA LEU A 301 -11.01 11.14 8.71
C LEU A 301 -10.63 12.40 9.50
N VAL A 302 -9.76 12.23 10.50
CA VAL A 302 -9.23 13.33 11.34
C VAL A 302 -8.51 14.40 10.50
N ASN A 303 -7.92 14.04 9.36
CA ASN A 303 -7.26 14.99 8.47
C ASN A 303 -8.25 15.73 7.55
N LEU A 304 -9.49 15.28 7.49
CA LEU A 304 -10.57 15.82 6.67
C LEU A 304 -11.51 16.75 7.45
N VAL A 305 -11.21 16.96 8.73
CA VAL A 305 -11.92 17.90 9.60
C VAL A 305 -11.49 19.33 9.25
N ASN A 306 -12.47 20.19 9.09
CA ASN A 306 -12.30 21.61 8.85
C ASN A 306 -11.70 22.27 10.11
N ARG A 307 -10.42 22.62 10.04
CA ARG A 307 -9.74 23.36 11.10
C ARG A 307 -10.20 24.82 11.05
N ARG A 308 -11.23 25.15 11.81
CA ARG A 308 -11.55 26.54 12.15
C ARG A 308 -10.95 26.91 13.50
#